data_AF-A0A8J5CWE5-F1
#
_entry.id   AF-A0A8J5CWE5-F1
#
_cell.length_a   1.000
_cell.length_b   1.000
_cell.length_c   1.000
_cell.angle_alpha   90.00
_cell.angle_beta   90.00
_cell.angle_gamma   90.00
#
_symmetry.space_group_name_H-M   'P 1'
#
loop_
_entity.id
_entity.type
_entity.pdbx_description
1 polymer ?
#
loop_
_entity_poly.entity_id
_entity_poly.type
_entity_poly.pdbx_seq_one_letter_code
_entity_poly.pdbx_strand_id
1 'polypeptide(L)'
;MQGPKPLLSVRRSSNDTAVKVAQQLPRPPMPPLNEQASAAIRELLAEDMSWNFDIFKLEKISDKRPLVWLGMSLMCRFDLPDTLGCDESTLQNWLTLIEANYHADNSYHNSTHAADVLQSTAYFLSRDRLKQLLDPLDVAACLVAAVIHDVDHPGKNSAFLCNTNNELAVLYNDISVLESHHVAVSFKHTRSDDRVNIFKGEAGERGDWLVGEWRMRMRMACVLLPETHPGFFFFFACQISC
;
A
#
# COMPACT_ATOMS: atom_id res chain seq x y z
N MET A 1 -5.91 66.28 20.44
CA MET A 1 -5.57 64.85 20.56
C MET A 1 -6.15 64.09 19.37
N GLN A 2 -5.33 63.77 18.38
CA GLN A 2 -5.60 62.73 17.37
C GLN A 2 -4.24 62.09 17.08
N GLY A 3 -4.09 60.81 17.48
CA GLY A 3 -2.85 60.06 17.33
C GLY A 3 -2.56 59.68 15.87
N PRO A 4 -1.32 59.29 15.55
CA PRO A 4 -0.95 58.89 14.19
C PRO A 4 -1.66 57.58 13.80
N LYS A 5 -2.17 57.53 12.57
CA LYS A 5 -2.84 56.37 11.97
C LYS A 5 -1.83 55.23 11.76
N PRO A 6 -2.18 53.96 12.02
CA PRO A 6 -1.30 52.82 11.78
C PRO A 6 -1.17 52.51 10.28
N LEU A 7 0.06 52.26 9.85
CA LEU A 7 0.40 51.75 8.52
C LEU A 7 -0.17 50.33 8.38
N LEU A 8 -1.15 50.15 7.49
CA LEU A 8 -1.61 48.83 7.06
C LEU A 8 -0.48 48.15 6.26
N SER A 9 0.14 47.13 6.85
CA SER A 9 1.00 46.23 6.09
C SER A 9 0.12 45.36 5.19
N VAL A 10 0.23 45.60 3.89
CA VAL A 10 -0.37 44.76 2.86
C VAL A 10 0.38 43.41 2.88
N ARG A 11 -0.23 42.38 3.49
CA ARG A 11 0.20 40.99 3.28
C ARG A 11 0.00 40.65 1.80
N ARG A 12 1.09 40.65 1.03
CA ARG A 12 1.14 40.07 -0.32
C ARG A 12 1.10 38.55 -0.19
N SER A 13 -0.08 37.97 -0.35
CA SER A 13 -0.23 36.54 -0.67
C SER A 13 0.27 36.33 -2.09
N SER A 14 1.37 35.61 -2.25
CA SER A 14 1.93 35.27 -3.56
C SER A 14 1.74 33.77 -3.78
N ASN A 15 0.52 33.38 -4.13
CA ASN A 15 0.28 32.14 -4.86
C ASN A 15 0.10 32.54 -6.32
N ASP A 16 1.13 32.37 -7.13
CA ASP A 16 0.98 32.21 -8.59
C ASP A 16 2.30 31.74 -9.20
N THR A 17 2.53 30.43 -9.11
CA THR A 17 3.36 29.75 -10.10
C THR A 17 2.68 28.43 -10.48
N ALA A 18 1.84 28.54 -11.51
CA ALA A 18 1.30 27.51 -12.38
C ALA A 18 1.69 26.05 -12.08
N VAL A 19 0.92 25.40 -11.20
CA VAL A 19 0.75 23.94 -11.27
C VAL A 19 -0.29 23.71 -12.36
N LYS A 20 0.16 23.27 -13.53
CA LYS A 20 -0.73 22.71 -14.56
C LYS A 20 -1.41 21.49 -13.95
N VAL A 21 -2.64 21.67 -13.46
CA VAL A 21 -3.55 20.58 -13.17
C VAL A 21 -3.82 19.89 -14.49
N ALA A 22 -3.12 18.78 -14.74
CA ALA A 22 -3.55 17.83 -15.74
C ALA A 22 -4.93 17.35 -15.29
N GLN A 23 -5.98 17.87 -15.92
CA GLN A 23 -7.32 17.32 -15.80
C GLN A 23 -7.24 15.89 -16.34
N GLN A 24 -7.12 14.93 -15.42
CA GLN A 24 -7.23 13.52 -15.74
C GLN A 24 -8.66 13.30 -16.22
N LEU A 25 -8.81 13.07 -17.52
CA LEU A 25 -10.04 12.53 -18.08
C LEU A 25 -10.42 11.27 -17.28
N PRO A 26 -11.72 10.99 -17.06
CA PRO A 26 -12.13 9.76 -16.39
C PRO A 26 -11.64 8.56 -17.23
N ARG A 27 -10.53 7.96 -16.80
CA ARG A 27 -10.05 6.70 -17.37
C ARG A 27 -11.17 5.67 -17.18
N PRO A 28 -11.61 4.98 -18.25
CA PRO A 28 -12.70 4.01 -18.13
C PRO A 28 -12.37 2.95 -17.07
N PRO A 29 -13.37 2.41 -16.38
CA PRO A 29 -13.16 1.32 -15.42
C PRO A 29 -12.48 0.15 -16.13
N MET A 30 -11.42 -0.36 -15.51
CA MET A 30 -10.75 -1.57 -15.99
C MET A 30 -11.73 -2.75 -15.87
N PRO A 31 -11.84 -3.64 -16.88
CA PRO A 31 -12.64 -4.85 -16.74
C PRO A 31 -12.12 -5.71 -15.58
N PRO A 32 -12.98 -6.53 -14.93
CA PRO A 32 -12.56 -7.41 -13.86
C PRO A 32 -11.42 -8.32 -14.34
N LEU A 33 -10.32 -8.38 -13.58
CA LEU A 33 -9.17 -9.22 -13.93
C LEU A 33 -9.58 -10.67 -14.19
N ASN A 34 -10.55 -11.20 -13.44
CA ASN A 34 -11.05 -12.56 -13.64
C ASN A 34 -11.49 -12.82 -15.09
N GLU A 35 -12.23 -11.91 -15.73
CA GLU A 35 -12.68 -12.06 -17.12
C GLU A 35 -11.52 -12.01 -18.13
N GLN A 36 -10.44 -11.31 -17.78
CA GLN A 36 -9.24 -11.17 -18.60
C GLN A 36 -8.21 -12.29 -18.36
N ALA A 37 -8.38 -13.07 -17.29
CA ALA A 37 -7.42 -14.09 -16.90
C ALA A 37 -7.34 -15.20 -17.95
N SER A 38 -6.12 -15.51 -18.39
CA SER A 38 -5.90 -16.73 -19.15
C SER A 38 -6.24 -17.96 -18.29
N ALA A 39 -6.61 -19.07 -18.94
CA ALA A 39 -6.87 -20.33 -18.23
C ALA A 39 -5.67 -20.75 -17.35
N ALA A 40 -4.44 -20.50 -17.82
CA ALA A 40 -3.22 -20.80 -17.09
C ALA A 40 -3.06 -19.98 -15.80
N ILE A 41 -3.47 -18.70 -15.79
CA ILE A 41 -3.44 -17.87 -14.57
C ILE A 41 -4.46 -18.41 -13.57
N ARG A 42 -5.69 -18.72 -14.02
CA ARG A 42 -6.74 -19.25 -13.14
C ARG A 42 -6.35 -20.59 -12.52
N GLU A 43 -5.76 -21.48 -13.31
CA GLU A 43 -5.28 -22.78 -12.85
C GLU A 43 -4.18 -22.63 -11.79
N LEU A 44 -3.21 -21.73 -12.01
CA LEU A 44 -2.15 -21.47 -11.03
C LEU A 44 -2.71 -20.89 -9.73
N LEU A 45 -3.60 -19.89 -9.81
CA LEU A 45 -4.19 -19.24 -8.64
C LEU A 45 -5.11 -20.15 -7.83
N ALA A 46 -5.57 -21.29 -8.37
CA ALA A 46 -6.30 -22.28 -7.58
C ALA A 46 -5.45 -22.88 -6.43
N GLU A 47 -4.12 -22.80 -6.56
CA GLU A 47 -3.15 -23.28 -5.57
C GLU A 47 -2.48 -22.14 -4.77
N ASP A 48 -3.02 -20.92 -4.83
CA ASP A 48 -2.49 -19.70 -4.17
C ASP A 48 -2.32 -19.81 -2.64
N MET A 49 -2.93 -20.80 -1.99
CA MET A 49 -2.79 -21.10 -0.57
C MET A 49 -1.80 -22.22 -0.24
N SER A 50 -1.12 -22.77 -1.25
CA SER A 50 -0.03 -23.72 -1.06
C SER A 50 1.24 -23.00 -0.63
N TRP A 51 2.00 -23.56 0.31
CA TRP A 51 3.33 -23.03 0.66
C TRP A 51 4.30 -23.08 -0.53
N ASN A 52 4.10 -24.04 -1.44
CA ASN A 52 4.95 -24.24 -2.62
C ASN A 52 4.40 -23.50 -3.86
N PHE A 53 3.64 -22.41 -3.67
CA PHE A 53 3.11 -21.63 -4.77
C PHE A 53 4.25 -21.05 -5.63
N ASP A 54 4.18 -21.24 -6.95
CA ASP A 54 5.23 -20.81 -7.87
C ASP A 54 5.02 -19.35 -8.30
N ILE A 55 5.56 -18.43 -7.49
CA ILE A 55 5.42 -16.99 -7.72
C ILE A 55 6.12 -16.52 -9.00
N PHE A 56 7.23 -17.16 -9.39
CA PHE A 56 7.96 -16.82 -10.61
C PHE A 56 7.22 -17.28 -11.86
N LYS A 57 6.52 -18.42 -11.80
CA LYS A 57 5.60 -18.81 -12.87
C LYS A 57 4.48 -17.80 -13.01
N LEU A 58 3.92 -17.30 -11.90
CA LEU A 58 2.90 -16.25 -11.94
C LEU A 58 3.44 -14.97 -12.59
N GLU A 59 4.63 -14.50 -12.18
CA GLU A 59 5.30 -13.35 -12.79
C GLU A 59 5.40 -13.51 -14.32
N LYS A 60 5.85 -14.68 -14.79
CA LYS A 60 6.02 -14.96 -16.21
C LYS A 60 4.70 -14.94 -16.99
N ILE A 61 3.66 -15.60 -16.50
CA ILE A 61 2.38 -15.72 -17.23
C ILE A 61 1.50 -14.48 -17.10
N SER A 62 1.79 -13.61 -16.13
CA SER A 62 1.10 -12.33 -15.92
C SER A 62 1.77 -11.14 -16.61
N ASP A 63 2.87 -11.35 -17.33
CA ASP A 63 3.69 -10.29 -17.93
C ASP A 63 4.23 -9.30 -16.88
N LYS A 64 4.91 -9.84 -15.84
CA LYS A 64 5.48 -9.10 -14.70
C LYS A 64 4.44 -8.34 -13.87
N ARG A 65 3.23 -8.87 -13.77
CA ARG A 65 2.15 -8.31 -12.95
C ARG A 65 1.65 -9.26 -11.85
N PRO A 66 2.51 -9.96 -11.11
CA PRO A 66 2.05 -10.99 -10.18
C PRO A 66 1.23 -10.42 -9.01
N LEU A 67 1.50 -9.20 -8.56
CA LEU A 67 0.90 -8.61 -7.36
C LEU A 67 -0.58 -8.30 -7.58
N VAL A 68 -0.96 -7.76 -8.74
CA VAL A 68 -2.38 -7.47 -9.00
C VAL A 68 -3.21 -8.74 -9.12
N TRP A 69 -2.68 -9.79 -9.76
CA TRP A 69 -3.39 -11.07 -9.95
C TRP A 69 -3.55 -11.83 -8.64
N LEU A 70 -2.45 -11.98 -7.91
CA LEU A 70 -2.45 -12.69 -6.62
C LEU A 70 -3.20 -11.89 -5.55
N GLY A 71 -3.02 -10.56 -5.57
CA GLY A 71 -3.74 -9.63 -4.71
C GLY A 71 -5.24 -9.75 -4.85
N MET A 72 -5.78 -9.73 -6.07
CA MET A 72 -7.21 -9.94 -6.28
C MET A 72 -7.66 -11.31 -5.77
N SER A 73 -6.93 -12.39 -6.05
CA SER A 73 -7.30 -13.75 -5.60
C SER A 73 -7.38 -13.85 -4.08
N LEU A 74 -6.33 -13.41 -3.39
CA LEU A 74 -6.21 -13.55 -1.94
C LEU A 74 -7.07 -12.53 -1.20
N MET A 75 -7.03 -11.25 -1.56
CA MET A 75 -7.77 -10.21 -0.82
C MET A 75 -9.28 -10.39 -0.97
N CYS A 76 -9.79 -10.85 -2.12
CA CYS A 76 -11.20 -11.25 -2.24
C CYS A 76 -11.52 -12.51 -1.43
N ARG A 77 -10.62 -13.50 -1.37
CA ARG A 77 -10.80 -14.70 -0.53
C ARG A 77 -10.89 -14.40 0.96
N PHE A 78 -10.26 -13.32 1.42
CA PHE A 78 -10.30 -12.85 2.80
C PHE A 78 -11.38 -11.77 3.04
N ASP A 79 -12.35 -11.62 2.12
CA ASP A 79 -13.47 -10.67 2.22
C ASP A 79 -13.03 -9.22 2.47
N LEU A 80 -11.89 -8.83 1.90
CA LEU A 80 -11.30 -7.51 2.12
C LEU A 80 -12.13 -6.36 1.52
N PRO A 81 -12.74 -6.49 0.31
CA PRO A 81 -13.65 -5.47 -0.21
C PRO A 81 -14.80 -5.15 0.77
N ASP A 82 -15.45 -6.20 1.31
CA ASP A 82 -16.54 -6.05 2.28
C ASP A 82 -16.04 -5.47 3.60
N THR A 83 -14.90 -5.95 4.09
CA THR A 83 -14.28 -5.47 5.34
C THR A 83 -13.95 -3.99 5.29
N LEU A 84 -13.51 -3.48 4.14
CA LEU A 84 -13.15 -2.06 3.97
C LEU A 84 -14.28 -1.21 3.34
N GLY A 85 -15.42 -1.84 3.04
CA GLY A 85 -16.56 -1.22 2.33
C GLY A 85 -16.17 -0.58 0.99
N CYS A 86 -15.36 -1.29 0.19
CA CYS A 86 -15.05 -0.91 -1.19
C CYS A 86 -15.47 -2.01 -2.17
N ASP A 87 -15.64 -1.65 -3.43
CA ASP A 87 -15.94 -2.63 -4.49
C ASP A 87 -14.64 -3.25 -5.05
N GLU A 88 -14.75 -4.45 -5.64
CA GLU A 88 -13.63 -5.17 -6.26
C GLU A 88 -12.91 -4.33 -7.32
N SER A 89 -13.62 -3.45 -8.02
CA SER A 89 -13.03 -2.58 -9.04
C SER A 89 -12.07 -1.55 -8.42
N THR A 90 -12.42 -1.02 -7.25
CA THR A 90 -11.59 -0.10 -6.46
C THR A 90 -10.34 -0.82 -5.97
N LEU A 91 -10.49 -2.05 -5.47
CA LEU A 91 -9.36 -2.89 -5.05
C LEU A 91 -8.42 -3.20 -6.22
N GLN A 92 -8.97 -3.59 -7.39
CA GLN A 92 -8.19 -3.87 -8.59
C GLN A 92 -7.41 -2.64 -9.08
N ASN A 93 -8.06 -1.46 -9.10
CA ASN A 93 -7.42 -0.22 -9.50
C ASN A 93 -6.30 0.16 -8.51
N TRP A 94 -6.54 -0.02 -7.21
CA TRP A 94 -5.55 0.22 -6.17
C TRP A 94 -4.34 -0.71 -6.31
N LEU A 95 -4.54 -2.03 -6.43
CA LEU A 95 -3.47 -2.99 -6.66
C LEU A 95 -2.68 -2.67 -7.93
N THR A 96 -3.36 -2.29 -9.02
CA THR A 96 -2.70 -1.89 -10.27
C THR A 96 -1.84 -0.65 -10.08
N LEU A 97 -2.31 0.34 -9.32
CA LEU A 97 -1.57 1.55 -9.01
C LEU A 97 -0.35 1.27 -8.13
N ILE A 98 -0.51 0.47 -7.08
CA ILE A 98 0.57 0.10 -6.17
C ILE A 98 1.64 -0.72 -6.91
N GLU A 99 1.24 -1.74 -7.66
CA GLU A 99 2.16 -2.57 -8.46
C GLU A 99 2.98 -1.73 -9.45
N ALA A 100 2.37 -0.71 -10.07
CA ALA A 100 3.06 0.18 -10.99
C ALA A 100 4.11 1.09 -10.31
N ASN A 101 4.10 1.21 -8.98
CA ASN A 101 5.10 1.95 -8.20
C ASN A 101 6.16 1.02 -7.56
N TYR A 102 6.17 -0.27 -7.92
CA TYR A 102 7.33 -1.13 -7.70
C TYR A 102 8.31 -1.03 -8.88
N HIS A 103 9.60 -0.86 -8.59
CA HIS A 103 10.63 -0.76 -9.63
C HIS A 103 10.97 -2.13 -10.22
N ALA A 104 10.52 -2.38 -11.46
CA ALA A 104 10.77 -3.64 -12.16
C ALA A 104 12.27 -3.91 -12.48
N ASP A 105 13.11 -2.88 -12.42
CA ASP A 105 14.56 -2.99 -12.62
C ASP A 105 15.30 -3.46 -11.35
N ASN A 106 14.64 -3.46 -10.19
CA ASN A 106 15.21 -4.03 -8.97
C ASN A 106 15.30 -5.56 -9.11
N SER A 107 16.45 -6.13 -8.76
CA SER A 107 16.67 -7.57 -8.79
C SER A 107 15.90 -8.34 -7.71
N TYR A 108 15.42 -7.65 -6.66
CA TYR A 108 14.69 -8.28 -5.55
C TYR A 108 13.45 -7.48 -5.12
N HIS A 109 13.60 -6.25 -4.62
CA HIS A 109 12.48 -5.40 -4.14
C HIS A 109 11.61 -4.85 -5.29
N ASN A 110 10.90 -5.76 -5.96
CA ASN A 110 9.96 -5.50 -7.05
C ASN A 110 8.59 -6.11 -6.69
N SER A 111 7.59 -5.97 -7.57
CA SER A 111 6.23 -6.44 -7.31
C SER A 111 6.13 -7.96 -7.12
N THR A 112 7.06 -8.74 -7.68
CA THR A 112 7.13 -10.19 -7.47
C THR A 112 7.47 -10.52 -6.01
N HIS A 113 8.39 -9.78 -5.40
CA HIS A 113 8.69 -9.92 -3.96
C HIS A 113 7.48 -9.55 -3.09
N ALA A 114 6.81 -8.43 -3.40
CA ALA A 114 5.60 -8.04 -2.67
C ALA A 114 4.50 -9.10 -2.76
N ALA A 115 4.32 -9.70 -3.94
CA ALA A 115 3.35 -10.77 -4.15
C ALA A 115 3.71 -12.04 -3.35
N ASP A 116 4.98 -12.40 -3.28
CA ASP A 116 5.48 -13.52 -2.45
C ASP A 116 5.22 -13.30 -0.94
N VAL A 117 5.52 -12.10 -0.45
CA VAL A 117 5.25 -11.71 0.96
C VAL A 117 3.75 -11.71 1.24
N LEU A 118 2.91 -11.23 0.32
CA LEU A 118 1.45 -11.29 0.43
C LEU A 118 0.96 -12.75 0.53
N GLN A 119 1.45 -13.63 -0.32
CA GLN A 119 1.07 -15.04 -0.34
C GLN A 119 1.44 -15.75 0.96
N SER A 120 2.67 -15.53 1.43
CA SER A 120 3.15 -16.05 2.71
C SER A 120 2.32 -15.53 3.87
N THR A 121 1.98 -14.23 3.85
CA THR A 121 1.11 -13.60 4.86
C THR A 121 -0.28 -14.25 4.88
N ALA A 122 -0.92 -14.41 3.72
CA ALA A 122 -2.20 -15.10 3.58
C ALA A 122 -2.14 -16.56 4.07
N TYR A 123 -1.06 -17.28 3.77
CA TYR A 123 -0.83 -18.66 4.23
C TYR A 123 -0.82 -18.76 5.77
N PHE A 124 -0.17 -17.82 6.45
CA PHE A 124 -0.13 -17.77 7.91
C PHE A 124 -1.48 -17.34 8.50
N LEU A 125 -2.10 -16.29 7.94
CA LEU A 125 -3.44 -15.84 8.37
C LEU A 125 -4.50 -16.95 8.23
N SER A 126 -4.28 -17.91 7.35
CA SER A 126 -5.16 -19.06 7.18
C SER A 126 -5.03 -20.16 8.24
N ARG A 127 -4.05 -20.07 9.15
CA ARG A 127 -3.83 -21.06 10.21
C ARG A 127 -4.83 -20.86 11.35
N ASP A 128 -5.38 -21.96 11.86
CA ASP A 128 -6.46 -21.96 12.85
C ASP A 128 -6.18 -21.06 14.07
N ARG A 129 -4.93 -21.03 14.53
CA ARG A 129 -4.53 -20.19 15.67
C ARG A 129 -4.68 -18.71 15.38
N LEU A 130 -4.30 -18.24 14.19
CA LEU A 130 -4.37 -16.82 13.84
C LEU A 130 -5.80 -16.39 13.49
N LYS A 131 -6.57 -17.26 12.84
CA LYS A 131 -8.01 -17.04 12.56
C LYS A 131 -8.84 -16.75 13.82
N GLN A 132 -8.44 -17.29 14.97
CA GLN A 132 -9.15 -17.09 16.24
C GLN A 132 -8.73 -15.84 17.00
N LEU A 133 -7.58 -15.25 16.65
CA LEU A 133 -6.97 -14.14 17.40
C LEU A 133 -7.18 -12.77 16.74
N LEU A 134 -7.32 -12.74 15.41
CA LEU A 134 -7.37 -11.51 14.63
C LEU A 134 -8.80 -11.18 14.22
N ASP A 135 -9.19 -9.92 14.34
CA ASP A 135 -10.43 -9.43 13.77
C ASP A 135 -10.30 -9.26 12.23
N PRO A 136 -11.40 -9.15 11.48
CA PRO A 136 -11.33 -8.98 10.02
C PRO A 136 -10.49 -7.76 9.58
N LEU A 137 -10.48 -6.69 10.38
CA LEU A 137 -9.72 -5.49 10.08
C LEU A 137 -8.21 -5.69 10.32
N ASP A 138 -7.82 -6.52 11.29
CA ASP A 138 -6.43 -6.95 11.50
C ASP A 138 -5.93 -7.78 10.31
N VAL A 139 -6.75 -8.72 9.83
CA VAL A 139 -6.45 -9.52 8.64
C VAL A 139 -6.27 -8.60 7.43
N ALA A 140 -7.18 -7.66 7.22
CA ALA A 140 -7.07 -6.66 6.16
C ALA A 140 -5.80 -5.82 6.31
N ALA A 141 -5.46 -5.37 7.52
CA ALA A 141 -4.26 -4.59 7.79
C ALA A 141 -2.99 -5.36 7.45
N CYS A 142 -2.91 -6.65 7.81
CA CYS A 142 -1.77 -7.50 7.47
C CYS A 142 -1.62 -7.67 5.95
N LEU A 143 -2.71 -7.92 5.22
CA LEU A 143 -2.68 -8.10 3.77
C LEU A 143 -2.30 -6.80 3.05
N VAL A 144 -2.89 -5.67 3.43
CA VAL A 144 -2.53 -4.36 2.86
C VAL A 144 -1.08 -4.01 3.19
N ALA A 145 -0.63 -4.25 4.42
CA ALA A 145 0.76 -4.02 4.81
C ALA A 145 1.73 -4.83 3.94
N ALA A 146 1.45 -6.13 3.72
CA ALA A 146 2.26 -6.98 2.85
C ALA A 146 2.35 -6.45 1.40
N VAL A 147 1.23 -5.96 0.85
CA VAL A 147 1.18 -5.36 -0.50
C VAL A 147 2.04 -4.10 -0.60
N ILE A 148 2.08 -3.27 0.44
CA ILE A 148 2.70 -1.94 0.37
C ILE A 148 4.13 -1.87 0.93
N HIS A 149 4.62 -2.93 1.56
CA HIS A 149 5.76 -2.84 2.48
C HIS A 149 7.07 -2.35 1.85
N ASP A 150 7.21 -2.48 0.52
CA ASP A 150 8.43 -2.16 -0.25
C ASP A 150 8.11 -1.25 -1.48
N VAL A 151 6.95 -0.59 -1.50
CA VAL A 151 6.55 0.27 -2.64
C VAL A 151 7.55 1.41 -2.83
N ASP A 152 7.97 1.67 -4.06
CA ASP A 152 8.97 2.71 -4.40
C ASP A 152 10.37 2.45 -3.80
N HIS A 153 10.71 1.18 -3.52
CA HIS A 153 12.03 0.83 -3.00
C HIS A 153 13.16 1.13 -4.01
N PRO A 154 14.24 1.85 -3.62
CA PRO A 154 15.29 2.31 -4.55
C PRO A 154 16.37 1.26 -4.85
N GLY A 155 16.21 0.04 -4.33
CA GLY A 155 17.20 -1.05 -4.48
C GLY A 155 18.47 -0.84 -3.63
N LYS A 156 18.37 -0.02 -2.58
CA LYS A 156 19.41 0.27 -1.59
C LYS A 156 18.78 0.26 -0.21
N ASN A 157 19.54 -0.10 0.82
CA ASN A 157 19.05 -0.12 2.19
C ASN A 157 19.15 1.26 2.87
N SER A 158 18.44 1.42 4.00
CA SER A 158 18.39 2.66 4.77
C SER A 158 19.78 3.17 5.17
N ALA A 159 20.69 2.28 5.57
CA ALA A 159 22.06 2.66 5.94
C ALA A 159 22.82 3.33 4.79
N PHE A 160 22.66 2.84 3.56
CA PHE A 160 23.24 3.48 2.38
C PHE A 160 22.67 4.88 2.16
N LEU A 161 21.36 5.07 2.34
CA LEU A 161 20.71 6.37 2.18
C LEU A 161 21.19 7.38 3.22
N CYS A 162 21.30 6.98 4.48
CA CYS A 162 21.84 7.81 5.57
C CYS A 162 23.30 8.20 5.31
N ASN A 163 24.14 7.22 4.95
CA ASN A 163 25.56 7.47 4.69
C ASN A 163 25.84 8.33 3.46
N THR A 164 24.87 8.48 2.56
CA THR A 164 24.99 9.30 1.34
C THR A 164 24.26 10.64 1.42
N ASN A 165 23.68 10.99 2.58
CA ASN A 165 22.82 12.17 2.75
C ASN A 165 21.71 12.23 1.70
N ASN A 166 21.11 11.09 1.39
CA ASN A 166 20.00 11.02 0.45
C ASN A 166 18.80 11.84 0.96
N GLU A 167 18.01 12.42 0.05
CA GLU A 167 16.84 13.24 0.40
C GLU A 167 15.84 12.49 1.29
N LEU A 168 15.64 11.18 1.10
CA LEU A 168 14.77 10.37 1.96
C LEU A 168 15.31 10.27 3.39
N ALA A 169 16.63 10.09 3.54
CA ALA A 169 17.26 10.01 4.85
C ALA A 169 17.13 11.33 5.62
N VAL A 170 17.30 12.46 4.92
CA VAL A 170 17.05 13.80 5.47
C VAL A 170 15.58 14.00 5.83
N LEU A 171 14.65 13.58 4.96
CA LEU A 171 13.21 13.70 5.17
C LEU A 171 12.73 12.93 6.41
N TYR A 172 13.25 11.72 6.62
CA TYR A 172 12.88 10.83 7.71
C TYR A 172 13.83 10.89 8.91
N ASN A 173 14.77 11.85 8.92
CA ASN A 173 15.74 12.06 9.99
C ASN A 173 16.51 10.78 10.38
N ASP A 174 16.91 9.98 9.39
CA ASP A 174 17.63 8.71 9.56
C ASP A 174 16.90 7.61 10.37
N ILE A 175 15.60 7.77 10.64
CA ILE A 175 14.80 6.81 11.43
C ILE A 175 13.81 6.12 10.50
N SER A 176 13.88 4.78 10.43
CA SER A 176 12.98 3.93 9.62
C SER A 176 12.73 4.53 8.22
N VAL A 177 13.82 4.91 7.53
CA VAL A 177 13.78 5.76 6.34
C VAL A 177 12.90 5.16 5.24
N LEU A 178 13.16 3.89 4.89
CA LEU A 178 12.46 3.20 3.82
C LEU A 178 11.06 2.78 4.26
N GLU A 179 10.92 2.24 5.46
CA GLU A 179 9.63 1.79 6.00
C GLU A 179 8.63 2.96 6.09
N SER A 180 9.09 4.13 6.53
CA SER A 180 8.29 5.35 6.57
C SER A 180 7.94 5.85 5.16
N HIS A 181 8.87 5.71 4.22
CA HIS A 181 8.67 6.06 2.81
C HIS A 181 7.59 5.20 2.15
N HIS A 182 7.70 3.87 2.27
CA HIS A 182 6.77 2.89 1.71
C HIS A 182 5.33 3.14 2.17
N VAL A 183 5.14 3.44 3.47
CA VAL A 183 3.84 3.83 4.01
C VAL A 183 3.38 5.17 3.42
N ALA A 184 4.22 6.19 3.47
CA ALA A 184 3.84 7.55 3.04
C ALA A 184 3.43 7.58 1.56
N VAL A 185 4.22 6.97 0.67
CA VAL A 185 3.96 6.94 -0.77
C VAL A 185 2.69 6.14 -1.08
N SER A 186 2.47 5.02 -0.41
CA SER A 186 1.28 4.18 -0.62
C SER A 186 0.00 4.90 -0.24
N PHE A 187 -0.03 5.58 0.92
CA PHE A 187 -1.19 6.38 1.30
C PHE A 187 -1.41 7.58 0.38
N LYS A 188 -0.34 8.21 -0.11
CA LYS A 188 -0.44 9.28 -1.12
C LYS A 188 -1.11 8.75 -2.39
N HIS A 189 -0.77 7.56 -2.85
CA HIS A 189 -1.40 6.92 -4.00
C HIS A 189 -2.85 6.54 -3.74
N THR A 190 -3.16 5.90 -2.61
CA THR A 190 -4.54 5.54 -2.22
C THR A 190 -5.46 6.76 -2.18
N ARG A 191 -4.95 7.93 -1.81
CA ARG A 191 -5.70 9.18 -1.71
C ARG A 191 -5.74 10.01 -2.99
N SER A 192 -5.12 9.53 -4.06
CA SER A 192 -5.01 10.31 -5.30
C SER A 192 -6.33 10.40 -6.07
N ASP A 193 -7.21 9.40 -5.94
CA ASP A 193 -8.49 9.30 -6.63
C ASP A 193 -9.44 8.36 -5.86
N ASP A 194 -10.73 8.67 -5.82
CA ASP A 194 -11.74 7.84 -5.12
C ASP A 194 -11.83 6.42 -5.70
N ARG A 195 -11.47 6.23 -6.97
CA ARG A 195 -11.48 4.92 -7.67
C ARG A 195 -10.35 3.99 -7.24
N VAL A 196 -9.35 4.50 -6.50
CA VAL A 196 -8.26 3.70 -5.91
C VAL A 196 -8.28 3.75 -4.39
N ASN A 197 -9.22 4.48 -3.78
CA ASN A 197 -9.30 4.61 -2.34
C ASN A 197 -10.04 3.42 -1.72
N ILE A 198 -9.28 2.37 -1.40
CA ILE A 198 -9.81 1.17 -0.74
C ILE A 198 -10.32 1.43 0.69
N PHE A 199 -9.98 2.57 1.30
CA PHE A 199 -10.43 2.93 2.65
C PHE A 199 -11.67 3.83 2.64
N LYS A 200 -12.36 3.93 1.49
CA LYS A 200 -13.57 4.73 1.41
C LYS A 200 -14.62 4.19 2.43
N GLY A 201 -15.01 2.93 2.37
CA GLY A 201 -16.13 2.44 3.21
C GLY A 201 -15.96 2.62 4.72
N GLU A 202 -14.73 2.78 5.21
CA GLU A 202 -14.40 3.03 6.62
C GLU A 202 -14.66 4.47 7.12
N ALA A 203 -15.19 5.38 6.29
CA ALA A 203 -15.75 6.61 6.84
C ALA A 203 -17.03 6.31 7.60
N GLY A 204 -16.97 6.42 8.93
CA GLY A 204 -18.17 6.33 9.77
C GLY A 204 -19.24 7.36 9.37
N GLU A 205 -20.43 7.28 9.98
CA GLU A 205 -21.65 8.05 9.65
C GLU A 205 -21.49 9.58 9.50
N ARG A 206 -20.37 10.15 9.94
CA ARG A 206 -20.00 11.56 9.78
C ARG A 206 -19.18 11.89 8.52
N GLY A 207 -18.88 10.92 7.66
CA GLY A 207 -18.04 11.10 6.49
C GLY A 207 -16.58 11.42 6.84
N ASP A 208 -16.13 11.00 8.02
CA ASP A 208 -14.78 11.29 8.52
C ASP A 208 -13.82 10.14 8.16
N TRP A 209 -13.43 10.09 6.89
CA TRP A 209 -12.51 9.10 6.31
C TRP A 209 -11.16 9.07 7.04
N LEU A 210 -10.80 10.16 7.72
CA LEU A 210 -9.57 10.23 8.52
C LEU A 210 -9.61 9.17 9.64
N VAL A 211 -10.74 8.91 10.28
CA VAL A 211 -10.81 7.96 11.40
C VAL A 211 -10.56 6.52 10.93
N GLY A 212 -11.18 6.11 9.81
CA GLY A 212 -10.94 4.80 9.19
C GLY A 212 -9.49 4.64 8.74
N GLU A 213 -8.96 5.66 8.06
CA GLU A 213 -7.56 5.72 7.63
C GLU A 213 -6.60 5.64 8.81
N TRP A 214 -6.85 6.37 9.90
CA TRP A 214 -6.03 6.35 11.11
C TRP A 214 -6.05 4.99 11.80
N ARG A 215 -7.20 4.30 11.85
CA ARG A 215 -7.28 2.94 12.39
C ARG A 215 -6.44 1.97 11.57
N MET A 216 -6.52 2.05 10.24
CA MET A 216 -5.71 1.21 9.37
C MET A 216 -4.23 1.55 9.44
N ARG A 217 -3.87 2.84 9.44
CA ARG A 217 -2.49 3.32 9.65
C ARG A 217 -1.91 2.81 10.96
N MET A 218 -2.67 2.87 12.05
CA MET A 218 -2.20 2.42 13.36
C MET A 218 -1.98 0.90 13.39
N ARG A 219 -2.90 0.12 12.82
CA ARG A 219 -2.74 -1.34 12.72
C ARG A 219 -1.56 -1.71 11.81
N MET A 220 -1.39 -1.02 10.68
CA MET A 220 -0.26 -1.27 9.77
C MET A 220 1.08 -0.78 10.34
N ALA A 221 1.10 0.26 11.18
CA ALA A 221 2.32 0.69 11.86
C ALA A 221 2.89 -0.43 12.76
N CYS A 222 2.03 -1.22 13.40
CA CYS A 222 2.47 -2.40 14.15
C CYS A 222 3.09 -3.51 13.28
N VAL A 223 2.84 -3.49 11.96
CA VAL A 223 3.36 -4.47 11.00
C VAL A 223 4.61 -3.95 10.28
N LEU A 224 4.62 -2.66 9.95
CA LEU A 224 5.63 -2.02 9.08
C LEU A 224 6.68 -1.18 9.83
N LEU A 225 6.39 -0.74 11.06
CA LEU A 225 7.26 0.16 11.83
C LEU A 225 7.64 -0.49 13.17
N PRO A 226 8.68 -1.35 13.18
CA PRO A 226 9.04 -2.17 14.35
C PRO A 226 9.44 -1.36 15.59
N GLU A 227 9.79 -0.07 15.45
CA GLU A 227 10.23 0.75 16.58
C GLU A 227 9.09 1.36 17.40
N THR A 228 7.83 1.23 16.99
CA THR A 228 6.72 1.98 17.62
C THR A 228 6.06 1.29 18.81
N HIS A 229 6.13 -0.05 18.96
CA HIS A 229 5.57 -0.74 20.14
C HIS A 229 6.23 -2.11 20.45
N PRO A 230 6.76 -2.36 21.66
CA PRO A 230 7.41 -3.62 22.04
C PRO A 230 6.44 -4.80 22.34
N GLY A 231 5.20 -4.77 21.84
CA GLY A 231 4.11 -5.65 22.31
C GLY A 231 3.38 -6.50 21.26
N PHE A 232 3.61 -6.29 19.97
CA PHE A 232 2.92 -7.07 18.92
C PHE A 232 3.92 -7.90 18.11
N PHE A 233 3.93 -9.20 18.38
CA PHE A 233 4.67 -10.20 17.62
C PHE A 233 3.97 -10.47 16.28
N PHE A 234 4.24 -9.67 15.26
CA PHE A 234 4.11 -10.08 13.87
C PHE A 234 5.45 -9.86 13.15
N PHE A 235 6.43 -10.66 13.56
CA PHE A 235 7.72 -10.80 12.87
C PHE A 235 7.50 -11.61 11.59
N PHE A 236 7.19 -10.98 10.46
CA PHE A 236 7.40 -11.66 9.17
C PHE A 236 7.72 -10.72 8.00
N ALA A 237 7.19 -9.51 7.95
CA ALA A 237 7.42 -8.63 6.79
C ALA A 237 8.71 -7.80 6.88
N CYS A 238 9.04 -7.22 8.04
CA CYS A 238 10.00 -6.12 8.08
C CYS A 238 11.48 -6.52 8.32
N GLN A 239 11.77 -7.75 8.74
CA GLN A 239 13.13 -8.13 9.17
C GLN A 239 13.96 -8.95 8.17
N ILE A 240 13.41 -9.31 7.01
CA ILE A 240 14.15 -10.12 6.01
C ILE A 240 14.72 -9.25 4.85
N SER A 241 14.42 -7.95 4.80
CA SER A 241 14.58 -7.18 3.55
C SER A 241 15.25 -5.78 3.66
N CYS A 242 15.95 -5.43 4.76
CA CYS A 242 16.76 -4.20 4.83
C CYS A 242 18.25 -4.47 5.10
#